data_AF-A0A673VS46-F1
#
_entry.id   AF-A0A673VS46-F1
#
_cell.length_a   1.000
_cell.length_b   1.000
_cell.length_c   1.000
_cell.angle_alpha   90.00
_cell.angle_beta   90.00
_cell.angle_gamma   90.00
#
_symmetry.space_group_name_H-M   'P 1'
#
loop_
_entity.id
_entity.type
_entity.pdbx_description
1 polymer ?
#
loop_
_entity_poly.entity_id
_entity_poly.type
_entity_poly.pdbx_seq_one_letter_code
_entity_poly.pdbx_strand_id
1 'polypeptide(L)'
;QFDHTHDDDEEVVQVDRDHFMDEFFEQVEEIRVCIDKLSEDVEQVKKQHSAILAAPNPDEKTKQELEDLTADIKKTANKVRSKLKAIEQSIEQEEGLNRSSADLRIRKTQHSTLSRKFVEVMTEYNTTQSKYRDRCKDRIQRQLEITGRTTTNEELEDMLESGKLAIFTDDIKMDSQIDKQALNEIETRHTEIIKLENSILVLASTIGGYLGF
;
A
#
# COMPACT_ATOMS: atom_id res chain seq x y z
N GLN A 1 -30.01 2.91 -74.05
CA GLN A 1 -31.09 2.50 -73.13
C GLN A 1 -30.39 1.78 -71.99
N PHE A 2 -30.33 2.44 -70.81
CA PHE A 2 -29.92 1.99 -69.46
C PHE A 2 -28.65 1.13 -69.38
N ASP A 3 -27.48 1.65 -69.02
CA ASP A 3 -27.05 2.19 -67.71
C ASP A 3 -27.49 1.36 -66.49
N HIS A 4 -26.52 0.67 -65.90
CA HIS A 4 -26.55 0.19 -64.52
C HIS A 4 -25.11 -0.15 -64.10
N THR A 5 -24.35 0.87 -63.73
CA THR A 5 -23.28 0.72 -62.75
C THR A 5 -23.95 0.61 -61.37
N HIS A 6 -23.80 -0.55 -60.71
CA HIS A 6 -24.06 -0.66 -59.28
C HIS A 6 -22.90 0.06 -58.57
N ASP A 7 -23.18 1.25 -58.04
CA ASP A 7 -22.34 1.87 -57.03
C ASP A 7 -22.44 1.03 -55.76
N ASP A 8 -21.45 0.16 -55.55
CA ASP A 8 -21.09 -0.28 -54.22
C ASP A 8 -20.41 0.92 -53.54
N ASP A 9 -21.22 1.78 -52.92
CA ASP A 9 -20.75 2.75 -51.92
C ASP A 9 -20.20 1.94 -50.73
N GLU A 10 -18.94 1.53 -50.83
CA GLU A 10 -18.11 1.28 -49.66
C GLU A 10 -18.02 2.60 -48.89
N GLU A 11 -18.91 2.80 -47.92
CA GLU A 11 -18.70 3.76 -46.84
C GLU A 11 -17.39 3.37 -46.14
N VAL A 12 -16.29 3.93 -46.62
CA VAL A 12 -15.02 3.96 -45.93
C VAL A 12 -15.26 4.80 -44.70
N VAL A 13 -15.57 4.14 -43.57
CA VAL A 13 -15.52 4.75 -42.25
C VAL A 13 -14.08 5.24 -42.06
N GLN A 14 -13.84 6.51 -42.38
CA GLN A 14 -12.64 7.22 -42.00
C GLN A 14 -12.66 7.31 -40.48
N VAL A 15 -12.14 6.26 -39.84
CA VAL A 15 -11.67 6.35 -38.47
C VAL A 15 -10.53 7.35 -38.53
N ASP A 16 -10.73 8.55 -37.99
CA ASP A 16 -9.64 9.47 -37.64
C ASP A 16 -8.67 8.70 -36.73
N ARG A 17 -7.71 8.04 -37.38
CA ARG A 17 -6.79 7.06 -36.78
C ARG A 17 -5.73 7.72 -35.90
N ASP A 18 -5.60 9.04 -35.99
CA ASP A 18 -4.52 9.76 -35.33
C ASP A 18 -4.76 10.03 -33.85
N HIS A 19 -6.00 9.94 -33.33
CA HIS A 19 -6.32 10.24 -31.91
C HIS A 19 -7.32 9.27 -31.24
N PHE A 20 -7.28 7.97 -31.56
CA PHE A 20 -8.17 7.00 -30.93
C PHE A 20 -7.80 6.74 -29.47
N MET A 21 -8.62 7.23 -28.54
CA MET A 21 -8.47 7.03 -27.08
C MET A 21 -7.17 7.56 -26.47
N ASP A 22 -6.44 8.47 -27.14
CA ASP A 22 -5.12 8.95 -26.68
C ASP A 22 -5.14 9.44 -25.23
N GLU A 23 -6.11 10.30 -24.87
CA GLU A 23 -6.25 10.83 -23.50
C GLU A 23 -6.50 9.71 -22.49
N PHE A 24 -7.30 8.70 -22.86
CA PHE A 24 -7.56 7.55 -22.00
C PHE A 24 -6.30 6.70 -21.82
N PHE A 25 -5.54 6.46 -22.89
CA PHE A 25 -4.30 5.69 -22.81
C PHE A 25 -3.21 6.44 -22.03
N GLU A 26 -3.16 7.77 -22.12
CA GLU A 26 -2.29 8.60 -21.28
C GLU A 26 -2.66 8.44 -19.79
N GLN A 27 -3.95 8.48 -19.45
CA GLN A 27 -4.41 8.22 -18.08
C GLN A 27 -4.06 6.81 -17.60
N VAL A 28 -4.23 5.79 -18.44
CA VAL A 28 -3.87 4.40 -18.15
C VAL A 28 -2.37 4.28 -17.88
N GLU A 29 -1.54 4.89 -18.71
CA GLU A 29 -0.09 4.85 -18.56
C GLU A 29 0.37 5.58 -17.29
N GLU A 30 -0.22 6.73 -16.98
CA GLU A 30 0.09 7.43 -15.74
C GLU A 30 -0.28 6.60 -14.49
N ILE A 31 -1.39 5.86 -14.52
CA ILE A 31 -1.76 4.93 -13.44
C ILE A 31 -0.73 3.81 -13.33
N ARG A 32 -0.30 3.22 -14.46
CA ARG A 32 0.72 2.16 -14.47
C ARG A 32 2.02 2.62 -13.84
N VAL A 33 2.54 3.78 -14.27
CA VAL A 33 3.76 4.36 -13.69
C VAL A 33 3.63 4.59 -12.19
N CYS A 34 2.45 5.03 -11.72
CA CYS A 34 2.21 5.19 -10.29
C CYS A 34 2.18 3.84 -9.54
N ILE A 35 1.60 2.78 -10.11
CA ILE A 35 1.59 1.43 -9.52
C ILE A 35 3.01 0.83 -9.49
N ASP A 36 3.80 1.04 -10.53
CA ASP A 36 5.19 0.57 -10.58
C ASP A 36 6.03 1.31 -9.53
N LYS A 37 5.84 2.64 -9.37
CA LYS A 37 6.46 3.39 -8.27
C LYS A 37 6.06 2.84 -6.90
N LEU A 38 4.77 2.57 -6.67
CA LEU A 38 4.31 1.97 -5.41
C LEU A 38 5.01 0.64 -5.13
N SER A 39 5.19 -0.19 -6.15
CA SER A 39 5.89 -1.47 -6.02
C SER A 39 7.36 -1.26 -5.60
N GLU A 40 8.03 -0.28 -6.20
CA GLU A 40 9.40 0.09 -5.83
C GLU A 40 9.49 0.63 -4.39
N ASP A 41 8.60 1.55 -4.02
CA ASP A 41 8.56 2.13 -2.69
C ASP A 41 8.34 1.04 -1.60
N VAL A 42 7.48 0.04 -1.88
CA VAL A 42 7.27 -1.12 -0.99
C VAL A 42 8.55 -1.93 -0.80
N GLU A 43 9.33 -2.16 -1.87
CA GLU A 43 10.63 -2.84 -1.77
C GLU A 43 11.65 -2.01 -0.97
N GLN A 44 11.60 -0.67 -1.08
CA GLN A 44 12.44 0.21 -0.26
C GLN A 44 12.04 0.14 1.22
N VAL A 45 10.74 0.09 1.53
CA VAL A 45 10.24 -0.10 2.90
C VAL A 45 10.77 -1.40 3.51
N LYS A 46 10.79 -2.51 2.76
CA LYS A 46 11.37 -3.79 3.23
C LYS A 46 12.84 -3.66 3.62
N LYS A 47 13.62 -2.90 2.84
CA LYS A 47 15.04 -2.64 3.12
C LYS A 47 15.20 -1.79 4.39
N GLN A 48 14.41 -0.72 4.53
CA GLN A 48 14.46 0.15 5.71
C GLN A 48 14.06 -0.60 6.98
N HIS A 49 12.99 -1.38 6.94
CA HIS A 49 12.61 -2.27 8.05
C HIS A 49 13.75 -3.21 8.47
N SER A 50 14.46 -3.78 7.49
CA SER A 50 15.58 -4.68 7.77
C SER A 50 16.77 -3.94 8.38
N ALA A 51 17.08 -2.73 7.92
CA ALA A 51 18.12 -1.88 8.49
C ALA A 51 17.78 -1.46 9.93
N ILE A 52 16.54 -1.07 10.18
CA ILE A 52 16.03 -0.68 11.49
C ILE A 52 16.12 -1.86 12.49
N LEU A 53 15.79 -3.07 12.04
CA LEU A 53 15.92 -4.30 12.82
C LEU A 53 17.37 -4.83 12.89
N ALA A 54 18.35 -4.22 12.24
CA ALA A 54 19.74 -4.68 12.33
C ALA A 54 20.47 -4.08 13.54
N ALA A 55 20.02 -2.93 14.04
CA ALA A 55 20.60 -2.23 15.17
C ALA A 55 19.64 -2.17 16.37
N PRO A 56 20.08 -2.31 17.63
CA PRO A 56 19.25 -2.08 18.81
C PRO A 56 18.62 -0.68 18.78
N ASN A 57 19.47 0.32 18.46
CA ASN A 57 19.12 1.73 18.34
C ASN A 57 19.41 2.20 16.91
N PRO A 58 18.42 2.09 16.01
CA PRO A 58 18.54 2.57 14.64
C PRO A 58 18.70 4.09 14.62
N ASP A 59 19.50 4.59 13.68
CA ASP A 59 19.75 6.01 13.54
C ASP A 59 18.50 6.75 13.02
N GLU A 60 18.42 8.04 13.35
CA GLU A 60 17.25 8.87 13.04
C GLU A 60 17.05 9.06 11.53
N LYS A 61 18.13 8.99 10.73
CA LYS A 61 18.04 9.14 9.28
C LYS A 61 17.29 7.95 8.67
N THR A 62 17.62 6.72 9.07
CA THR A 62 16.92 5.51 8.62
C THR A 62 15.42 5.56 9.00
N LYS A 63 15.08 6.08 10.19
CA LYS A 63 13.68 6.27 10.60
C LYS A 63 12.97 7.32 9.74
N GLN A 64 13.60 8.45 9.49
CA GLN A 64 13.04 9.52 8.65
C GLN A 64 12.81 9.03 7.21
N GLU A 65 13.76 8.28 6.64
CA GLU A 65 13.61 7.70 5.30
C GLU A 65 12.39 6.75 5.22
N LEU A 66 12.11 5.97 6.27
CA LEU A 66 10.91 5.12 6.33
C LEU A 66 9.61 5.94 6.43
N GLU A 67 9.62 7.03 7.20
CA GLU A 67 8.46 7.93 7.30
C GLU A 67 8.16 8.63 5.97
N ASP A 68 9.20 9.07 5.27
CA ASP A 68 9.10 9.70 3.96
C ASP A 68 8.53 8.71 2.92
N LEU A 69 9.05 7.46 2.89
CA LEU A 69 8.50 6.39 2.04
C LEU A 69 7.03 6.11 2.35
N THR A 70 6.65 6.07 3.63
CA THR A 70 5.26 5.86 4.04
C THR A 70 4.34 6.98 3.53
N ALA A 71 4.81 8.23 3.60
CA ALA A 71 4.08 9.39 3.09
C ALA A 71 3.95 9.36 1.56
N ASP A 72 5.02 8.98 0.85
CA ASP A 72 5.05 8.85 -0.60
C ASP A 72 4.13 7.74 -1.12
N ILE A 73 4.13 6.58 -0.45
CA ILE A 73 3.19 5.49 -0.74
C ILE A 73 1.75 5.97 -0.56
N LYS A 74 1.43 6.63 0.57
CA LYS A 74 0.08 7.16 0.83
C LYS A 74 -0.35 8.15 -0.26
N LYS A 75 0.54 9.06 -0.66
CA LYS A 75 0.26 10.06 -1.71
C LYS A 75 0.01 9.39 -3.06
N THR A 76 0.88 8.46 -3.46
CA THR A 76 0.80 7.77 -4.75
C THR A 76 -0.42 6.84 -4.82
N ALA A 77 -0.72 6.12 -3.73
CA ALA A 77 -1.91 5.29 -3.63
C ALA A 77 -3.22 6.09 -3.75
N ASN A 78 -3.28 7.27 -3.11
CA ASN A 78 -4.43 8.17 -3.27
C ASN A 78 -4.60 8.66 -4.71
N LYS A 79 -3.49 8.98 -5.39
CA LYS A 79 -3.51 9.40 -6.79
C LYS A 79 -4.05 8.28 -7.71
N VAL A 80 -3.56 7.05 -7.54
CA VAL A 80 -4.04 5.88 -8.28
C VAL A 80 -5.54 5.66 -8.03
N ARG A 81 -5.96 5.67 -6.77
CA ARG A 81 -7.37 5.52 -6.37
C ARG A 81 -8.27 6.56 -7.04
N SER A 82 -7.90 7.83 -6.98
CA SER A 82 -8.70 8.92 -7.58
C SER A 82 -8.84 8.76 -9.09
N LYS A 83 -7.77 8.38 -9.79
CA LYS A 83 -7.79 8.18 -11.25
C LYS A 83 -8.61 6.96 -11.65
N LEU A 84 -8.46 5.83 -10.94
CA LEU A 84 -9.28 4.64 -11.19
C LEU A 84 -10.76 4.93 -10.99
N LYS A 85 -11.12 5.67 -9.92
CA LYS A 85 -12.51 6.08 -9.68
C LYS A 85 -13.07 7.00 -10.77
N ALA A 86 -12.25 7.87 -11.36
CA ALA A 86 -12.66 8.69 -12.49
C ALA A 86 -12.97 7.84 -13.74
N ILE A 87 -12.14 6.82 -14.01
CA ILE A 87 -12.38 5.86 -15.10
C ILE A 87 -13.66 5.05 -14.85
N GLU A 88 -13.88 4.59 -13.62
CA GLU A 88 -15.10 3.88 -13.21
C GLU A 88 -16.36 4.71 -13.47
N GLN A 89 -16.38 5.98 -13.04
CA GLN A 89 -17.51 6.89 -13.28
C GLN A 89 -17.75 7.14 -14.77
N SER A 90 -16.69 7.24 -15.57
CA SER A 90 -16.79 7.35 -17.04
C SER A 90 -17.43 6.11 -17.65
N ILE A 91 -17.09 4.90 -17.17
CA ILE A 91 -17.67 3.65 -17.63
C ILE A 91 -19.17 3.59 -17.28
N GLU A 92 -19.54 3.89 -16.04
CA GLU A 92 -20.94 3.88 -15.57
C GLU A 92 -21.82 4.86 -16.38
N GLN A 93 -21.28 6.04 -16.69
CA GLN A 93 -21.99 7.04 -17.49
C GLN A 93 -22.25 6.55 -18.93
N GLU A 94 -21.27 5.89 -19.56
CA GLU A 94 -21.43 5.34 -20.91
C GLU A 94 -22.39 4.14 -20.96
N GLU A 95 -22.38 3.30 -19.92
CA GLU A 95 -23.34 2.19 -19.78
C GLU A 95 -24.78 2.67 -19.65
N GLY A 96 -25.03 3.73 -18.89
CA GLY A 96 -26.36 4.33 -18.73
C GLY A 96 -26.98 4.84 -20.05
N LEU A 97 -26.16 5.05 -21.08
CA LEU A 97 -26.58 5.45 -22.42
C LEU A 97 -26.83 4.25 -23.36
N ASN A 98 -26.75 3.00 -22.87
CA ASN A 98 -26.84 1.76 -23.64
C ASN A 98 -25.84 1.68 -24.83
N ARG A 99 -24.70 2.37 -24.73
CA ARG A 99 -23.67 2.37 -25.76
C ARG A 99 -22.70 1.20 -25.54
N SER A 100 -23.04 0.02 -26.06
CA SER A 100 -22.09 -1.09 -26.11
C SER A 100 -21.12 -0.91 -27.28
N SER A 101 -19.96 -0.32 -27.00
CA SER A 101 -18.93 -0.01 -28.00
C SER A 101 -17.61 -0.77 -27.75
N ALA A 102 -16.73 -0.80 -28.76
CA ALA A 102 -15.37 -1.30 -28.57
C ALA A 102 -14.60 -0.46 -27.54
N ASP A 103 -14.80 0.87 -27.53
CA ASP A 103 -14.23 1.82 -26.58
C ASP A 103 -14.59 1.46 -25.12
N LEU A 104 -15.89 1.24 -24.84
CA LEU A 104 -16.38 0.86 -23.52
C LEU A 104 -15.76 -0.46 -23.02
N ARG A 105 -15.58 -1.44 -23.92
CA ARG A 105 -14.92 -2.71 -23.58
C ARG A 105 -13.45 -2.49 -23.24
N ILE A 106 -12.73 -1.65 -23.99
CA ILE A 106 -11.34 -1.31 -23.71
C ILE A 106 -11.22 -0.64 -22.33
N ARG A 107 -12.07 0.35 -22.04
CA ARG A 107 -12.09 1.04 -20.73
C ARG A 107 -12.28 0.07 -19.57
N LYS A 108 -13.29 -0.80 -19.65
CA LYS A 108 -13.57 -1.83 -18.64
C LYS A 108 -12.39 -2.78 -18.40
N THR A 109 -11.79 -3.28 -19.49
CA THR A 109 -10.66 -4.20 -19.39
C THR A 109 -9.43 -3.53 -18.77
N GLN A 110 -9.10 -2.31 -19.17
CA GLN A 110 -7.97 -1.57 -18.58
C GLN A 110 -8.24 -1.24 -17.11
N HIS A 111 -9.43 -0.73 -16.76
CA HIS A 111 -9.82 -0.47 -15.38
C HIS A 111 -9.66 -1.72 -14.51
N SER A 112 -10.27 -2.84 -14.90
CA SER A 112 -10.17 -4.11 -14.14
C SER A 112 -8.71 -4.58 -13.96
N THR A 113 -7.89 -4.43 -14.99
CA THR A 113 -6.47 -4.83 -14.95
C THR A 113 -5.68 -3.95 -13.98
N LEU A 114 -5.84 -2.63 -14.06
CA LEU A 114 -5.14 -1.67 -13.20
C LEU A 114 -5.59 -1.76 -11.75
N SER A 115 -6.91 -1.90 -11.50
CA SER A 115 -7.45 -2.08 -10.15
C SER A 115 -6.89 -3.33 -9.49
N ARG A 116 -6.80 -4.45 -10.23
CA ARG A 116 -6.20 -5.70 -9.71
C ARG A 116 -4.74 -5.50 -9.32
N LYS A 117 -3.92 -4.93 -10.22
CA LYS A 117 -2.52 -4.64 -9.93
C LYS A 117 -2.34 -3.72 -8.73
N PHE A 118 -3.17 -2.67 -8.63
CA PHE A 118 -3.13 -1.76 -7.49
C PHE A 118 -3.41 -2.49 -6.17
N VAL A 119 -4.44 -3.34 -6.14
CA VAL A 119 -4.79 -4.13 -4.94
C VAL A 119 -3.68 -5.12 -4.59
N GLU A 120 -3.07 -5.78 -5.57
CA GLU A 120 -1.93 -6.68 -5.36
C GLU A 120 -0.78 -5.97 -4.65
N VAL A 121 -0.36 -4.81 -5.16
CA VAL A 121 0.75 -4.03 -4.58
C VAL A 121 0.41 -3.53 -3.17
N MET A 122 -0.82 -3.05 -2.96
CA MET A 122 -1.24 -2.57 -1.64
C MET A 122 -1.40 -3.71 -0.62
N THR A 123 -1.75 -4.92 -1.07
CA THR A 123 -1.80 -6.12 -0.23
C THR A 123 -0.39 -6.56 0.16
N GLU A 124 0.57 -6.50 -0.76
CA GLU A 124 1.99 -6.77 -0.47
C GLU A 124 2.56 -5.75 0.51
N TYR A 125 2.16 -4.48 0.38
CA TYR A 125 2.54 -3.45 1.34
C TYR A 125 1.98 -3.75 2.74
N ASN A 126 0.69 -4.08 2.85
CA ASN A 126 0.09 -4.46 4.14
C ASN A 126 0.78 -5.70 4.75
N THR A 127 1.03 -6.72 3.94
CA THR A 127 1.77 -7.93 4.34
C THR A 127 3.18 -7.59 4.84
N THR A 128 3.86 -6.65 4.18
CA THR A 128 5.18 -6.17 4.60
C THR A 128 5.13 -5.49 5.97
N GLN A 129 4.12 -4.65 6.19
CA GLN A 129 3.90 -3.98 7.47
C GLN A 129 3.58 -4.98 8.59
N SER A 130 2.68 -5.95 8.36
CA SER A 130 2.38 -7.00 9.34
C SER A 130 3.62 -7.84 9.71
N LYS A 131 4.41 -8.27 8.72
CA LYS A 131 5.67 -8.99 8.96
C LYS A 131 6.69 -8.17 9.75
N TYR A 132 6.69 -6.85 9.58
CA TYR A 132 7.54 -5.97 10.37
C TYR A 132 7.07 -5.86 11.82
N ARG A 133 5.75 -5.72 12.02
CA ARG A 133 5.11 -5.72 13.35
C ARG A 133 5.48 -6.95 14.15
N ASP A 134 5.36 -8.13 13.55
CA ASP A 134 5.68 -9.41 14.18
C ASP A 134 7.16 -9.49 14.57
N ARG A 135 8.07 -9.02 13.70
CA ARG A 135 9.50 -8.97 14.02
C ARG A 135 9.83 -7.99 15.16
N CYS A 136 9.13 -6.87 15.26
CA CYS A 136 9.26 -5.97 16.40
C CYS A 136 8.77 -6.62 17.70
N LYS A 137 7.64 -7.34 17.64
CA LYS A 137 7.12 -8.13 18.76
C LYS A 137 8.13 -9.18 19.23
N ASP A 138 8.69 -9.97 18.31
CA ASP A 138 9.70 -10.99 18.63
C ASP A 138 10.93 -10.37 19.32
N ARG A 139 11.35 -9.17 18.88
CA ARG A 139 12.44 -8.43 19.53
C ARG A 139 12.08 -8.02 20.96
N ILE A 140 10.88 -7.47 21.18
CA ILE A 140 10.41 -7.10 22.52
C ILE A 140 10.40 -8.33 23.43
N GLN A 141 9.85 -9.46 22.95
CA GLN A 141 9.82 -10.71 23.71
C GLN A 141 11.21 -11.13 24.15
N ARG A 142 12.18 -11.12 23.22
CA ARG A 142 13.56 -11.48 23.52
C ARG A 142 14.22 -10.55 24.54
N GLN A 143 13.93 -9.24 24.49
CA GLN A 143 14.45 -8.29 25.47
C GLN A 143 13.84 -8.50 26.86
N LEU A 144 12.55 -8.85 26.95
CA LEU A 144 11.91 -9.23 28.21
C LEU A 144 12.58 -10.48 28.82
N GLU A 145 12.86 -11.49 28.00
CA GLU A 145 13.57 -12.70 28.45
C GLU A 145 14.99 -12.40 28.97
N ILE A 146 15.73 -11.50 28.33
CA ILE A 146 17.06 -11.06 28.79
C ILE A 146 16.98 -10.43 30.19
N THR A 147 15.92 -9.67 30.47
CA THR A 147 15.68 -9.07 31.80
C THR A 147 15.10 -10.06 32.82
N GLY A 148 14.96 -11.34 32.45
CA GLY A 148 14.45 -12.40 33.31
C GLY A 148 12.92 -12.47 33.40
N ARG A 149 12.20 -11.78 32.52
CA ARG A 149 10.74 -11.82 32.44
C ARG A 149 10.30 -12.71 31.28
N THR A 150 9.89 -13.94 31.61
CA THR A 150 9.22 -14.81 30.63
C THR A 150 7.84 -14.25 30.31
N THR A 151 7.51 -14.10 29.04
CA THR A 151 6.21 -13.58 28.59
C THR A 151 5.73 -14.42 27.41
N THR A 152 4.51 -14.93 27.53
CA THR A 152 3.87 -15.70 26.46
C THR A 152 3.48 -14.78 25.29
N ASN A 153 3.21 -15.38 24.13
CA ASN A 153 2.79 -14.61 22.96
C ASN A 153 1.46 -13.87 23.18
N GLU A 154 0.54 -14.44 23.94
CA GLU A 154 -0.77 -13.85 24.26
C GLU A 154 -0.62 -12.67 25.23
N GLU A 155 0.11 -12.88 26.33
CA GLU A 155 0.41 -11.80 27.28
C GLU A 155 1.12 -10.63 26.60
N LEU A 156 2.06 -10.91 25.68
CA LEU A 156 2.75 -9.86 24.95
C LEU A 156 1.81 -9.07 24.03
N GLU A 157 0.80 -9.71 23.42
CA GLU A 157 -0.21 -8.97 22.67
C GLU A 157 -1.05 -8.06 23.57
N ASP A 158 -1.51 -8.57 24.72
CA ASP A 158 -2.29 -7.78 25.68
C ASP A 158 -1.49 -6.55 26.16
N MET A 159 -0.18 -6.72 26.35
CA MET A 159 0.72 -5.62 26.69
C MET A 159 0.83 -4.59 25.55
N LEU A 160 0.92 -5.03 24.29
CA LEU A 160 0.95 -4.13 23.13
C LEU A 160 -0.38 -3.40 22.93
N GLU A 161 -1.51 -4.09 23.05
CA GLU A 161 -2.87 -3.52 22.92
C GLU A 161 -3.15 -2.43 23.95
N SER A 162 -2.54 -2.54 25.14
CA SER A 162 -2.66 -1.52 26.18
C SER A 162 -2.11 -0.15 25.76
N GLY A 163 -1.16 -0.13 24.82
CA GLY A 163 -0.41 1.05 24.38
C GLY A 163 0.46 1.71 25.46
N LYS A 164 0.58 1.11 26.66
CA LYS A 164 1.29 1.71 27.80
C LYS A 164 2.69 1.12 27.93
N LEU A 165 3.70 1.97 27.73
CA LEU A 165 5.10 1.58 27.91
C LEU A 165 5.40 1.08 29.34
N ALA A 166 4.73 1.63 30.36
CA ALA A 166 4.94 1.26 31.76
C ALA A 166 4.79 -0.25 32.04
N ILE A 167 3.87 -0.91 31.32
CA ILE A 167 3.61 -2.35 31.49
C ILE A 167 4.86 -3.20 31.16
N PHE A 168 5.78 -2.69 30.34
CA PHE A 168 7.04 -3.34 30.04
C PHE A 168 8.10 -3.10 31.13
N THR A 169 8.03 -1.98 31.86
CA THR A 169 9.08 -1.55 32.81
C THR A 169 8.80 -1.88 34.26
N ASP A 170 7.54 -2.07 34.67
CA ASP A 170 7.13 -2.09 36.09
C ASP A 170 7.76 -3.24 36.91
N ASP A 171 8.03 -4.40 36.28
CA ASP A 171 8.58 -5.58 36.96
C ASP A 171 10.09 -5.76 36.77
N ILE A 172 10.76 -4.89 36.01
CA ILE A 172 12.18 -5.02 35.66
C ILE A 172 13.02 -4.19 36.64
N LYS A 173 13.86 -4.88 37.42
CA LYS A 173 14.84 -4.22 38.28
C LYS A 173 15.93 -3.59 37.41
N MET A 174 16.03 -2.26 37.38
CA MET A 174 17.04 -1.52 36.59
C MET A 174 18.44 -1.54 37.22
N ASP A 175 18.89 -2.73 37.63
CA ASP A 175 20.12 -2.89 38.43
C ASP A 175 21.37 -3.02 37.53
N SER A 176 21.22 -3.51 36.30
CA SER A 176 22.34 -3.69 35.37
C SER A 176 22.28 -2.75 34.16
N GLN A 177 23.45 -2.55 33.54
CA GLN A 177 23.54 -1.85 32.24
C GLN A 177 22.81 -2.62 31.13
N ILE A 178 22.72 -3.96 31.26
CA ILE A 178 22.02 -4.83 30.33
C ILE A 178 20.51 -4.56 30.38
N ASP A 179 19.94 -4.43 31.59
CA ASP A 179 18.50 -4.14 31.76
C ASP A 179 18.12 -2.78 31.16
N LYS A 180 18.98 -1.78 31.34
CA LYS A 180 18.79 -0.45 30.75
C LYS A 180 18.81 -0.48 29.22
N GLN A 181 19.70 -1.28 28.64
CA GLN A 181 19.77 -1.43 27.18
C GLN A 181 18.56 -2.18 26.63
N ALA A 182 18.13 -3.25 27.30
CA ALA A 182 16.96 -4.02 26.93
C ALA A 182 15.69 -3.14 26.95
N LEU A 183 15.52 -2.34 28.00
CA LEU A 183 14.39 -1.41 28.12
C LEU A 183 14.37 -0.34 27.03
N ASN A 184 15.54 0.21 26.68
CA ASN A 184 15.64 1.20 25.60
C ASN A 184 15.27 0.61 24.23
N GLU A 185 15.67 -0.64 23.98
CA GLU A 185 15.28 -1.33 22.76
C GLU A 185 13.78 -1.65 22.77
N ILE A 186 13.20 -2.09 23.89
CA ILE A 186 11.75 -2.32 24.02
C ILE A 186 10.97 -1.05 23.70
N GLU A 187 11.36 0.09 24.29
CA GLU A 187 10.73 1.38 24.03
C GLU A 187 10.78 1.78 22.55
N THR A 188 11.95 1.58 21.93
CA THR A 188 12.15 1.84 20.50
C THR A 188 11.22 0.96 19.64
N ARG A 189 11.17 -0.35 19.88
CA ARG A 189 10.32 -1.27 19.11
C ARG A 189 8.84 -1.05 19.35
N HIS A 190 8.44 -0.74 20.58
CA HIS A 190 7.07 -0.41 20.91
C HIS A 190 6.61 0.86 20.15
N THR A 191 7.46 1.88 20.10
CA THR A 191 7.18 3.11 19.33
C THR A 191 7.02 2.82 17.83
N GLU A 192 7.84 1.92 17.30
CA GLU A 192 7.74 1.48 15.90
C GLU A 192 6.41 0.74 15.64
N ILE A 193 5.98 -0.16 16.53
CA ILE A 193 4.68 -0.85 16.43
C ILE A 193 3.52 0.16 16.43
N ILE A 194 3.53 1.15 17.32
CA ILE A 194 2.46 2.16 17.37
C ILE A 194 2.39 2.96 16.06
N LYS A 195 3.53 3.42 15.53
CA LYS A 195 3.57 4.16 14.26
C LYS A 195 3.04 3.30 13.10
N LEU A 196 3.42 2.03 13.11
CA LEU A 196 3.04 1.04 12.11
C LEU A 196 1.55 0.73 12.09
N GLU A 197 0.94 0.48 13.25
CA GLU A 197 -0.49 0.17 13.38
C GLU A 197 -1.36 1.34 12.91
N ASN A 198 -0.95 2.57 13.19
CA ASN A 198 -1.59 3.77 12.63
C ASN A 198 -1.51 3.82 11.10
N SER A 199 -0.36 3.45 10.52
CA SER A 199 -0.18 3.38 9.06
C SER A 199 -1.09 2.32 8.43
N ILE A 200 -1.14 1.12 9.02
CA ILE A 200 -1.99 0.00 8.58
C ILE A 200 -3.47 0.39 8.58
N LEU A 201 -3.96 1.05 9.64
CA LEU A 201 -5.36 1.49 9.73
C LEU A 201 -5.73 2.48 8.62
N VAL A 202 -4.87 3.46 8.35
CA VAL A 202 -5.08 4.45 7.28
C VAL A 202 -5.11 3.79 5.90
N LEU A 203 -4.24 2.79 5.68
CA LEU A 203 -4.19 2.05 4.41
C LEU A 203 -5.42 1.16 4.22
N ALA A 204 -5.81 0.43 5.26
CA ALA A 204 -7.02 -0.40 5.25
C ALA A 204 -8.26 0.43 4.91
N SER A 205 -8.39 1.64 5.47
CA SER A 205 -9.45 2.59 5.09
C SER A 205 -9.35 3.04 3.63
N THR A 206 -8.14 3.29 3.12
CA THR A 206 -7.91 3.75 1.74
C THR A 206 -8.24 2.66 0.71
N ILE A 207 -7.92 1.40 1.00
CA ILE A 207 -8.15 0.24 0.15
C ILE A 207 -9.60 -0.26 0.29
N GLY A 208 -10.10 -0.39 1.53
CA GLY A 208 -11.47 -0.83 1.82
C GLY A 208 -12.53 0.09 1.22
N GLY A 209 -12.30 1.41 1.28
CA GLY A 209 -13.16 2.39 0.62
C GLY A 209 -13.12 2.37 -0.92
N TYR A 210 -12.16 1.65 -1.53
CA TYR A 210 -12.09 1.45 -2.99
C TYR A 210 -12.65 0.09 -3.41
N LEU A 211 -12.54 -0.94 -2.56
CA LEU A 211 -13.03 -2.30 -2.85
C LEU A 211 -14.48 -2.56 -2.40
N GLY A 212 -15.10 -1.66 -1.63
CA GLY A 212 -16.49 -1.83 -1.21
C GLY A 212 -16.69 -3.03 -0.27
N PHE A 213 -15.77 -3.23 0.67
CA PHE A 213 -16.00 -4.04 1.87
C PHE A 213 -16.25 -3.13 3.08
#